data_AF-A0A1I1ACN8-F1
#
_entry.id   AF-A0A1I1ACN8-F1
#
_cell.length_a   1.000
_cell.length_b   1.000
_cell.length_c   1.000
_cell.angle_alpha   90.00
_cell.angle_beta   90.00
_cell.angle_gamma   90.00
#
_symmetry.space_group_name_H-M   'P 1'
#
loop_
_entity.id
_entity.type
_entity.pdbx_description
1 polymer ?
#
loop_
_entity_poly.entity_id
_entity_poly.type
_entity_poly.pdbx_seq_one_letter_code
_entity_poly.pdbx_strand_id
1 'polypeptide(L)'
;MAEREVTPAQGFAADPDRLLVVAGDFDGLAARAAAIATELGGVLAGATVPPWGDDEVGRGFAASHEQRAIRALDRIEGLAGELAAMGARFSSAAAAYRDADEAAVADVAGTEAGD
;
A
#
# COMPACT_ATOMS: atom_id res chain seq x y z
N MET A 1 -11.44 -0.37 -52.31
CA MET A 1 -11.00 0.19 -51.02
C MET A 1 -12.25 0.37 -50.20
N ALA A 2 -12.51 -0.54 -49.26
CA ALA A 2 -13.64 -0.43 -48.35
C ALA A 2 -13.16 0.38 -47.14
N GLU A 3 -13.83 1.50 -46.86
CA GLU A 3 -13.63 2.27 -45.65
C GLU A 3 -13.87 1.36 -44.45
N ARG A 4 -12.83 1.20 -43.64
CA ARG A 4 -12.92 0.46 -42.40
C ARG A 4 -13.72 1.35 -41.46
N GLU A 5 -14.97 0.98 -41.22
CA GLU A 5 -15.81 1.56 -40.20
C GLU A 5 -15.05 1.48 -38.87
N VAL A 6 -14.53 2.62 -38.42
CA VAL A 6 -13.90 2.75 -37.11
C VAL A 6 -15.07 2.83 -36.14
N THR A 7 -15.49 1.68 -35.60
CA THR A 7 -16.28 1.69 -34.35
C THR A 7 -15.52 2.56 -33.35
N PRO A 8 -16.15 3.60 -32.78
CA PRO A 8 -15.49 4.42 -31.77
C PRO A 8 -14.99 3.46 -30.70
N ALA A 9 -13.68 3.51 -30.45
CA ALA A 9 -13.03 2.63 -29.51
C ALA A 9 -13.84 2.66 -28.22
N GLN A 10 -14.10 1.49 -27.63
CA GLN A 10 -14.51 1.44 -26.23
C GLN A 10 -13.43 2.21 -25.47
N GLY A 11 -13.77 3.41 -25.01
CA GLY A 11 -12.81 4.37 -24.50
C GLY A 11 -12.07 3.85 -23.29
N PHE A 12 -10.94 4.47 -22.95
CA PHE A 12 -10.28 4.24 -21.68
C PHE A 12 -11.18 4.74 -20.54
N ALA A 13 -11.95 3.85 -19.94
CA ALA A 13 -12.73 4.11 -18.73
C ALA A 13 -11.95 3.61 -17.52
N ALA A 14 -11.66 4.51 -16.58
CA ALA A 14 -11.18 4.13 -15.26
C ALA A 14 -12.39 3.81 -14.37
N ASP A 15 -12.18 2.95 -13.37
CA ASP A 15 -13.16 2.63 -12.33
C ASP A 15 -12.62 3.15 -10.98
N PRO A 16 -12.95 4.41 -10.61
CA PRO A 16 -12.46 5.02 -9.38
C PRO A 16 -12.90 4.28 -8.12
N ASP A 17 -14.06 3.64 -8.14
CA ASP A 17 -14.59 2.94 -6.98
C ASP A 17 -13.84 1.64 -6.75
N ARG A 18 -13.51 0.91 -7.81
CA ARG A 18 -12.62 -0.24 -7.70
C ARG A 18 -11.22 0.15 -7.22
N LEU A 19 -10.68 1.29 -7.66
CA LEU A 19 -9.39 1.80 -7.17
C LEU A 19 -9.45 2.09 -5.67
N LEU A 20 -10.55 2.67 -5.16
CA LEU A 20 -10.73 2.89 -3.71
C LEU A 20 -10.86 1.58 -2.92
N VAL A 21 -11.58 0.58 -3.44
CA VAL A 21 -11.68 -0.73 -2.78
C VAL A 21 -10.28 -1.33 -2.62
N VAL A 22 -9.49 -1.35 -3.69
CA VAL A 22 -8.12 -1.86 -3.67
C VAL A 22 -7.24 -1.02 -2.74
N ALA A 23 -7.42 0.30 -2.69
CA ALA A 23 -6.69 1.15 -1.74
C ALA A 23 -6.97 0.74 -0.28
N GLY A 24 -8.24 0.45 0.06
CA GLY A 24 -8.62 -0.02 1.39
C GLY A 24 -8.01 -1.37 1.76
N ASP A 25 -7.83 -2.27 0.79
CA ASP A 25 -7.12 -3.54 1.02
C ASP A 25 -5.66 -3.30 1.43
N PHE A 26 -4.98 -2.33 0.79
CA PHE A 26 -3.61 -1.95 1.15
C PHE A 26 -3.53 -1.34 2.55
N ASP A 27 -4.50 -0.53 2.96
CA ASP A 27 -4.57 0.00 4.33
C ASP A 27 -4.69 -1.13 5.36
N GLY A 28 -5.54 -2.13 5.09
CA GLY A 28 -5.69 -3.30 5.93
C GLY A 28 -4.41 -4.14 6.03
N LEU A 29 -3.70 -4.33 4.91
CA LEU A 29 -2.42 -5.04 4.87
C LEU A 29 -1.32 -4.27 5.60
N ALA A 30 -1.25 -2.94 5.42
CA ALA A 30 -0.30 -2.07 6.11
C ALA A 30 -0.50 -2.12 7.63
N ALA A 31 -1.76 -2.02 8.09
CA ALA A 31 -2.09 -2.13 9.51
C ALA A 31 -1.68 -3.47 10.10
N ARG A 32 -1.91 -4.57 9.36
CA ARG A 32 -1.49 -5.91 9.80
C ARG A 32 0.04 -6.04 9.87
N ALA A 33 0.77 -5.53 8.89
CA ALA A 33 2.22 -5.54 8.90
C ALA A 33 2.78 -4.72 10.09
N ALA A 34 2.22 -3.54 10.35
CA ALA A 34 2.59 -2.71 11.49
C ALA A 34 2.32 -3.40 12.84
N ALA A 35 1.20 -4.10 12.97
CA ALA A 35 0.88 -4.87 14.17
C ALA A 35 1.90 -5.99 14.43
N ILE A 36 2.28 -6.73 13.38
CA ILE A 36 3.31 -7.78 13.47
C ILE A 36 4.67 -7.20 13.87
N ALA A 37 5.07 -6.07 13.27
CA ALA A 37 6.30 -5.38 13.64
C ALA A 37 6.28 -4.95 15.12
N THR A 38 5.18 -4.34 15.56
CA THR A 38 5.00 -3.90 16.95
C THR A 38 5.12 -5.08 17.93
N GLU A 39 4.46 -6.20 17.63
CA GLU A 39 4.51 -7.41 18.46
C GLU A 39 5.94 -7.98 18.52
N LEU A 40 6.59 -8.12 17.35
CA LEU A 40 7.97 -8.62 17.27
C LEU A 40 8.95 -7.71 18.02
N GLY A 41 8.85 -6.39 17.85
CA GLY A 41 9.66 -5.42 18.57
C GLY A 41 9.44 -5.49 20.08
N GLY A 42 8.20 -5.68 20.52
CA GLY A 42 7.86 -5.87 21.93
C GLY A 42 8.49 -7.14 22.52
N VAL A 43 8.47 -8.26 21.79
CA VAL A 43 9.11 -9.51 22.21
C VAL A 43 10.63 -9.38 22.29
N LEU A 44 11.25 -8.71 21.32
CA LEU A 44 12.70 -8.47 21.31
C LEU A 44 13.15 -7.55 22.45
N ALA A 45 12.41 -6.47 22.72
CA ALA A 45 12.72 -5.53 23.79
C ALA A 45 12.40 -6.09 25.19
N GLY A 46 11.39 -6.97 25.31
CA GLY A 46 10.92 -7.55 26.57
C GLY A 46 11.74 -8.75 27.06
N ALA A 47 12.76 -9.19 26.32
CA ALA A 47 13.65 -10.27 26.72
C ALA A 47 14.51 -9.86 27.93
N THR A 48 13.97 -10.10 29.14
CA THR A 48 14.60 -9.77 30.43
C THR A 48 15.67 -10.76 30.87
N VAL A 49 15.71 -11.95 30.25
CA VAL A 49 16.75 -12.97 30.43
C VAL A 49 17.30 -13.33 29.05
N PRO A 50 18.64 -13.42 28.87
CA PRO A 50 19.22 -13.86 27.60
C PRO A 50 18.62 -15.21 27.19
N PRO A 51 17.95 -15.32 26.03
CA PRO A 51 17.17 -16.50 25.65
C PRO A 51 18.01 -17.77 25.48
N TRP A 52 19.34 -17.63 25.42
CA TRP A 52 20.29 -18.72 25.28
C TRP A 52 21.29 -18.81 26.44
N GLY A 53 21.00 -18.16 27.56
CA GLY A 53 21.91 -18.07 28.71
C GLY A 53 22.94 -16.96 28.59
N ASP A 54 23.59 -16.62 29.70
CA ASP A 54 24.62 -15.58 29.80
C ASP A 54 26.03 -16.17 29.95
N ASP A 55 26.23 -17.40 29.48
CA ASP A 55 27.58 -17.92 29.28
C ASP A 55 28.13 -17.46 27.92
N GLU A 56 29.41 -17.75 27.67
CA GLU A 56 30.07 -17.35 26.41
C GLU A 56 29.36 -17.93 25.17
N VAL A 57 28.85 -19.16 25.27
CA VAL A 57 28.13 -19.83 24.20
C VAL A 57 26.80 -19.13 23.96
N GLY A 58 26.02 -18.89 25.02
CA GLY A 58 24.74 -18.19 24.99
C GLY A 58 24.84 -16.79 24.39
N ARG A 59 25.85 -16.01 24.77
CA ARG A 59 26.13 -14.69 24.18
C ARG A 59 26.50 -14.78 22.70
N GLY A 60 27.30 -15.77 22.30
CA GLY A 60 27.65 -16.01 20.90
C GLY A 60 26.43 -16.35 20.04
N PHE A 61 25.56 -17.23 20.55
CA PHE A 61 24.28 -17.55 19.89
C PHE A 61 23.36 -16.34 19.81
N ALA A 62 23.24 -15.56 20.90
CA ALA A 62 22.44 -14.35 20.94
C ALA A 62 22.87 -13.34 19.88
N ALA A 63 24.17 -13.01 19.82
CA ALA A 63 24.70 -12.05 18.85
C ALA A 63 24.39 -12.44 17.39
N SER A 64 24.44 -13.74 17.07
CA SER A 64 24.16 -14.23 15.71
C SER A 64 22.67 -14.16 15.32
N HIS A 65 21.76 -14.28 16.29
CA HIS A 65 20.31 -14.30 16.06
C HIS A 65 19.68 -12.93 16.21
N GLU A 66 20.16 -12.10 17.14
CA GLU A 66 19.67 -10.75 17.39
C GLU A 66 19.75 -9.90 16.12
N GLN A 67 20.91 -9.90 15.44
CA GLN A 67 21.03 -9.18 14.17
C GLN A 67 20.06 -9.67 13.08
N ARG A 68 19.74 -10.97 13.06
CA ARG A 68 18.78 -11.52 12.08
C ARG A 68 17.36 -11.10 12.43
N ALA A 69 17.03 -11.08 13.72
CA ALA A 69 15.74 -10.63 14.22
C ALA A 69 15.53 -9.13 13.98
N ILE A 70 16.53 -8.29 14.24
CA ILE A 70 16.51 -6.85 13.94
C ILE A 70 16.28 -6.62 12.45
N ARG A 71 17.04 -7.28 11.57
CA ARG A 71 16.84 -7.14 10.11
C ARG A 71 15.45 -7.60 9.65
N ALA A 72 14.89 -8.62 10.30
CA ALA A 72 13.53 -9.07 9.99
C ALA A 72 12.49 -8.03 10.43
N LEU A 73 12.66 -7.45 11.62
CA LEU A 73 11.82 -6.37 12.13
C LEU A 73 11.87 -5.15 11.19
N ASP A 74 13.06 -4.65 10.85
CA ASP A 74 13.24 -3.51 9.93
C ASP A 74 12.52 -3.75 8.59
N ARG A 75 12.58 -4.98 8.06
CA ARG A 75 11.94 -5.34 6.79
C ARG A 75 10.42 -5.35 6.89
N ILE A 76 9.86 -5.81 8.02
CA ILE A 76 8.41 -5.82 8.24
C ILE A 76 7.89 -4.40 8.46
N GLU A 77 8.65 -3.56 9.18
CA GLU A 77 8.34 -2.13 9.32
C GLU A 77 8.36 -1.40 7.97
N GLY A 78 9.39 -1.65 7.16
CA GLY A 78 9.48 -1.12 5.80
C GLY A 78 8.31 -1.55 4.92
N LEU A 79 7.91 -2.83 5.00
CA LEU A 79 6.77 -3.37 4.26
C LEU A 79 5.46 -2.66 4.61
N ALA A 80 5.22 -2.37 5.90
CA ALA A 80 4.03 -1.63 6.32
C ALA A 80 3.96 -0.24 5.65
N GLY A 81 5.09 0.46 5.58
CA GLY A 81 5.19 1.75 4.91
C GLY A 81 4.98 1.65 3.39
N GLU A 82 5.56 0.64 2.73
CA GLU A 82 5.40 0.42 1.29
C GLU A 82 3.94 0.11 0.92
N LEU A 83 3.24 -0.69 1.72
CA LEU A 83 1.82 -1.02 1.52
C LEU A 83 0.95 0.22 1.67
N ALA A 84 1.15 1.01 2.73
CA ALA A 84 0.41 2.26 2.94
C ALA A 84 0.65 3.25 1.80
N ALA A 85 1.89 3.38 1.33
CA ALA A 85 2.22 4.24 0.20
C ALA A 85 1.54 3.77 -1.10
N MET A 86 1.36 2.46 -1.29
CA MET A 86 0.62 1.93 -2.42
C MET A 86 -0.87 2.26 -2.32
N GLY A 87 -1.50 2.04 -1.17
CA GLY A 87 -2.90 2.42 -0.93
C GLY A 87 -3.15 3.90 -1.22
N ALA A 88 -2.27 4.78 -0.74
CA ALA A 88 -2.35 6.22 -1.00
C ALA A 88 -2.29 6.57 -2.50
N ARG A 89 -1.48 5.86 -3.30
CA ARG A 89 -1.41 6.05 -4.76
C ARG A 89 -2.72 5.64 -5.45
N PHE A 90 -3.32 4.53 -5.05
CA PHE A 90 -4.62 4.10 -5.57
C PHE A 90 -5.73 5.10 -5.21
N SER A 91 -5.77 5.57 -3.96
CA SER A 91 -6.71 6.61 -3.53
C SER A 91 -6.53 7.92 -4.29
N SER A 92 -5.29 8.35 -4.49
CA SER A 92 -4.99 9.56 -5.27
C SER A 92 -5.39 9.41 -6.74
N ALA A 93 -5.17 8.24 -7.35
CA ALA A 93 -5.60 7.97 -8.71
C ALA A 93 -7.13 7.97 -8.84
N ALA A 94 -7.84 7.36 -7.87
CA ALA A 94 -9.30 7.38 -7.83
C ALA A 94 -9.86 8.80 -7.76
N ALA A 95 -9.29 9.66 -6.91
CA ALA A 95 -9.68 11.06 -6.81
C ALA A 95 -9.45 11.80 -8.13
N ALA A 96 -8.27 11.66 -8.72
CA ALA A 96 -7.93 12.32 -9.99
C ALA A 96 -8.88 11.91 -11.14
N TYR A 97 -9.30 10.64 -11.20
CA TYR A 97 -10.27 10.19 -12.20
C TYR A 97 -11.67 10.76 -11.97
N ARG A 98 -12.14 10.87 -10.72
CA ARG A 98 -13.44 11.51 -10.44
C ARG A 98 -13.42 12.99 -10.76
N ASP A 99 -12.38 13.71 -10.35
CA ASP A 99 -12.25 15.14 -10.59
C ASP A 99 -12.23 15.44 -12.09
N ALA A 100 -11.56 14.61 -12.89
CA ALA A 100 -11.53 14.74 -14.34
C ALA A 100 -12.90 14.46 -14.99
N ASP A 101 -13.65 13.46 -14.49
CA ASP A 101 -14.99 13.13 -14.99
C ASP A 101 -16.00 14.24 -14.65
N GLU A 102 -15.98 14.73 -13.41
CA GLU A 102 -16.82 15.86 -12.97
C GLU A 102 -16.52 17.15 -13.77
N ALA A 103 -15.24 17.43 -14.05
CA ALA A 103 -14.85 18.57 -14.88
C ALA A 103 -15.35 18.44 -16.32
N ALA A 104 -15.27 17.24 -16.90
CA ALA A 104 -15.78 16.98 -18.25
C ALA A 104 -17.31 17.12 -18.32
N VAL A 105 -18.04 16.62 -17.31
CA VAL A 105 -19.50 16.79 -17.20
C VAL A 105 -19.88 18.27 -17.14
N ALA A 106 -19.15 19.08 -16.35
CA ALA A 106 -19.39 20.51 -16.25
C ALA A 106 -19.15 21.26 -17.57
N ASP A 107 -18.12 20.89 -18.33
CA ASP A 107 -17.79 21.50 -19.62
C ASP A 107 -18.85 21.20 -20.69
N VAL A 108 -19.33 19.95 -20.75
CA VAL A 108 -20.42 19.54 -21.64
C VAL A 108 -21.74 20.23 -21.26
N ALA A 109 -22.10 20.27 -19.98
CA ALA A 109 -23.30 20.96 -19.53
C ALA A 109 -23.26 22.48 -19.79
N GLY A 110 -22.07 23.09 -19.70
CA GLY A 110 -21.87 24.51 -19.99
C GLY A 110 -21.99 24.86 -21.48
N THR A 111 -21.63 23.91 -22.36
CA THR A 111 -21.75 24.08 -23.82
C THR A 111 -23.18 23.88 -24.33
N GLU A 112 -23.96 22.97 -23.73
CA GLU A 112 -25.38 22.80 -24.08
C GLU A 112 -26.29 23.95 -23.61
N ALA A 113 -25.88 24.71 -22.59
CA ALA A 113 -26.64 25.87 -22.11
C ALA A 113 -26.36 27.18 -22.90
N GLY A 114 -25.45 27.15 -23.87
CA GLY A 114 -24.96 28.30 -24.63
C GLY A 114 -25.47 28.44 -26.07
N ASP A 115 -26.33 27.54 -26.55
CA ASP A 115 -26.95 27.53 -27.88
C ASP A 115 -28.49 27.61 -27.78
#